data_AF-A0A327NV03-F1
#
_entry.id   AF-A0A327NV03-F1
#
_cell.length_a   1.000
_cell.length_b   1.000
_cell.length_c   1.000
_cell.angle_alpha   90.00
_cell.angle_beta   90.00
_cell.angle_gamma   90.00
#
_symmetry.space_group_name_H-M   'P 1'
#
loop_
_entity.id
_entity.type
_entity.pdbx_description
1 polymer ?
#
loop_
_entity_poly.entity_id
_entity_poly.type
_entity_poly.pdbx_seq_one_letter_code
_entity_poly.pdbx_strand_id
1 'polypeptide(L)'
;MTSSMKRSINLVTFVVLLTAQLAVAQKPKTSKATVSAPAPTFIVPVRLEQELLRLSNLSAGKVGICAVHLESGRTITQNGKDHFPMASSYKVAIATQLLTRVDSGSVTLDQLVPITKTDFHPGSGMLSERFNWPNSTNSDLSLSVRSLLELMLLISDNSATDICLRLAGGPAAVNACMKRLGVDGLQVNRPTAWLIADCVGIPMDMSQAWSPARYDSLAKFSTPTTREASYVAFENDLRDTSTPEAMTLLLTKLYTQPILKPASKTLILDIMKRCETGLARLKGALPPDTEVLHKTGTIGLTASDVGIITLPGDAGHVAISVFVKSSKKEGAVRERTIAEVTRTIYDYFLFQ
;
A
#
# COMPACT_ATOMS: atom_id res chain seq x y z
N MET A 1 9.86 -11.42 -77.00
CA MET A 1 10.44 -11.67 -75.66
C MET A 1 11.79 -10.99 -75.58
N THR A 2 12.00 -10.24 -74.50
CA THR A 2 13.27 -9.66 -74.00
C THR A 2 14.09 -8.77 -74.94
N SER A 3 14.14 -7.47 -74.64
CA SER A 3 15.30 -6.64 -74.97
C SER A 3 15.74 -5.85 -73.75
N SER A 4 16.88 -6.29 -73.21
CA SER A 4 17.80 -5.53 -72.37
C SER A 4 18.14 -4.19 -73.05
N MET A 5 18.27 -3.09 -72.29
CA MET A 5 19.49 -2.29 -72.36
C MET A 5 19.63 -1.27 -71.23
N LYS A 6 20.91 -1.07 -70.91
CA LYS A 6 21.52 -0.33 -69.82
C LYS A 6 21.32 1.18 -69.91
N ARG A 7 21.44 1.79 -68.72
CA ARG A 7 21.58 3.21 -68.39
C ARG A 7 22.52 3.99 -69.31
N SER A 8 22.23 5.28 -69.48
CA SER A 8 23.23 6.33 -69.71
C SER A 8 22.81 7.58 -68.95
N ILE A 9 23.77 8.14 -68.21
CA ILE A 9 23.68 9.32 -67.34
C ILE A 9 23.84 10.57 -68.20
N ASN A 10 23.05 11.61 -67.94
CA ASN A 10 23.42 12.98 -68.30
C ASN A 10 23.10 13.93 -67.14
N LEU A 11 24.16 14.64 -66.76
CA LEU A 11 24.26 15.62 -65.69
C LEU A 11 23.68 16.95 -66.17
N VAL A 12 22.70 17.52 -65.46
CA VAL A 12 22.25 18.90 -65.68
C VAL A 12 22.38 19.67 -64.38
N THR A 13 23.30 20.61 -64.38
CA THR A 13 23.59 21.56 -63.31
C THR A 13 22.43 22.57 -63.20
N PHE A 14 21.71 22.59 -62.08
CA PHE A 14 20.71 23.61 -61.78
C PHE A 14 21.28 24.65 -60.81
N VAL A 15 21.42 25.88 -61.30
CA VAL A 15 21.77 27.06 -60.51
C VAL A 15 20.52 27.52 -59.77
N VAL A 16 20.52 27.44 -58.44
CA VAL A 16 19.44 27.96 -57.59
C VAL A 16 19.73 29.43 -57.28
N LEU A 17 18.94 30.34 -57.87
CA LEU A 17 18.90 31.74 -57.44
C LEU A 17 18.20 31.83 -56.07
N LEU A 18 18.93 32.29 -55.06
CA LEU A 18 18.41 32.53 -53.72
C LEU A 18 17.80 33.94 -53.66
N THR A 19 16.47 34.05 -53.78
CA THR A 19 15.76 35.30 -53.47
C THR A 19 15.45 35.36 -51.99
N ALA A 20 16.14 36.23 -51.25
CA ALA A 20 15.85 36.50 -49.85
C ALA A 20 14.53 37.27 -49.70
N GLN A 21 13.47 36.60 -49.24
CA GLN A 21 12.27 37.29 -48.74
C GLN A 21 12.53 37.72 -47.29
N LEU A 22 12.59 39.03 -47.06
CA LEU A 22 12.55 39.62 -45.72
C LEU A 22 11.13 39.45 -45.15
N ALA A 23 10.94 38.42 -44.32
CA ALA A 23 9.76 38.30 -43.48
C ALA A 23 9.86 39.31 -42.33
N VAL A 24 8.98 40.32 -42.33
CA VAL A 24 8.80 41.22 -41.18
C VAL A 24 8.19 40.41 -40.04
N ALA A 25 8.99 40.10 -39.02
CA ALA A 25 8.53 39.41 -37.83
C ALA A 25 7.54 40.31 -37.05
N GLN A 26 6.25 39.98 -37.09
CA GLN A 26 5.27 40.56 -36.17
C GLN A 26 5.55 40.02 -34.76
N LYS A 27 5.72 40.92 -33.77
CA LYS A 27 5.85 40.56 -32.36
C LYS A 27 4.67 39.65 -31.94
N PRO A 28 4.91 38.53 -31.23
CA PRO A 28 3.82 37.72 -30.71
C PRO A 28 2.97 38.58 -29.77
N LYS A 29 1.65 38.61 -30.00
CA LYS A 29 0.70 39.17 -29.04
C LYS A 29 0.82 38.34 -27.76
N THR A 30 1.28 38.96 -26.69
CA THR A 30 1.26 38.38 -25.35
C THR A 30 -0.19 38.18 -24.91
N SER A 31 -0.69 36.96 -25.08
CA SER A 31 -1.91 36.53 -24.42
C SER A 31 -1.66 36.60 -22.92
N LYS A 32 -2.32 37.55 -22.24
CA LYS A 32 -2.37 37.55 -20.77
C LYS A 32 -3.06 36.25 -20.38
N ALA A 33 -2.28 35.31 -19.83
CA ALA A 33 -2.83 34.11 -19.21
C ALA A 33 -3.86 34.55 -18.18
N THR A 34 -5.13 34.25 -18.45
CA THR A 34 -6.20 34.43 -17.49
C THR A 34 -5.87 33.51 -16.32
N VAL A 35 -5.42 34.07 -15.20
CA VAL A 35 -5.27 33.33 -13.95
C VAL A 35 -6.68 32.90 -13.56
N SER A 36 -7.03 31.63 -13.84
CA SER A 36 -8.31 31.08 -13.42
C SER A 36 -8.40 31.20 -11.90
N ALA A 37 -9.50 31.74 -11.39
CA ALA A 37 -9.77 31.75 -9.95
C ALA A 37 -9.55 30.32 -9.40
N PRO A 38 -8.91 30.17 -8.22
CA PRO A 38 -8.73 28.85 -7.64
C PRO A 38 -10.09 28.17 -7.51
N ALA A 39 -10.18 26.93 -7.96
CA ALA A 39 -11.39 26.14 -7.81
C ALA A 39 -11.83 26.16 -6.33
N PRO A 40 -13.12 26.32 -6.03
CA PRO A 40 -13.58 26.35 -4.65
C PRO A 40 -13.12 25.09 -3.92
N THR A 41 -12.52 25.29 -2.75
CA THR A 41 -12.09 24.18 -1.88
C THR A 41 -13.30 23.36 -1.51
N PHE A 42 -13.27 22.05 -1.77
CA PHE A 42 -14.31 21.13 -1.32
C PHE A 42 -14.43 21.17 0.21
N ILE A 43 -15.64 21.36 0.71
CA ILE A 43 -15.96 21.30 2.14
C ILE A 43 -16.80 20.06 2.38
N VAL A 44 -16.37 19.22 3.32
CA VAL A 44 -17.12 18.02 3.72
C VAL A 44 -18.44 18.45 4.36
N PRO A 45 -19.59 17.89 3.94
CA PRO A 45 -20.87 18.25 4.56
C PRO A 45 -20.90 17.88 6.05
N VAL A 46 -21.35 18.81 6.90
CA VAL A 46 -21.42 18.61 8.37
C VAL A 46 -22.17 17.34 8.76
N ARG A 47 -23.25 16.99 8.04
CA ARG A 47 -24.01 15.74 8.29
C ARG A 47 -23.18 14.49 8.05
N LEU A 48 -22.29 14.51 7.04
CA LEU A 48 -21.38 13.40 6.76
C LEU A 48 -20.34 13.27 7.88
N GLU A 49 -19.76 14.37 8.33
CA GLU A 49 -18.81 14.37 9.45
C GLU A 49 -19.44 13.82 10.73
N GLN A 50 -20.67 14.25 11.05
CA GLN A 50 -21.43 13.76 12.21
C GLN A 50 -21.70 12.26 12.13
N GLU A 51 -22.05 11.76 10.94
CA GLU A 51 -22.31 10.33 10.77
C GLU A 51 -21.02 9.50 10.89
N LEU A 52 -19.91 9.95 10.28
CA LEU A 52 -18.61 9.29 10.44
C LEU A 52 -18.15 9.25 11.89
N LEU A 53 -18.40 10.33 12.66
CA LEU A 53 -18.12 10.37 14.09
C LEU A 53 -18.99 9.38 14.86
N ARG A 54 -20.30 9.33 14.57
CA ARG A 54 -21.24 8.38 15.20
C ARG A 54 -20.80 6.93 14.98
N LEU A 55 -20.40 6.59 13.75
CA LEU A 55 -19.90 5.27 13.39
C LEU A 55 -18.56 4.95 14.04
N SER A 56 -17.66 5.93 14.11
CA SER A 56 -16.35 5.79 14.75
C SER A 56 -16.47 5.40 16.24
N ASN A 57 -17.49 5.94 16.93
CA ASN A 57 -17.77 5.66 18.34
C ASN A 57 -18.19 4.20 18.61
N LEU A 58 -18.64 3.44 17.60
CA LEU A 58 -18.99 2.01 17.76
C LEU A 58 -17.80 1.18 18.28
N SER A 59 -16.59 1.53 17.84
CA SER A 59 -15.37 0.82 18.21
C SER A 59 -14.97 1.02 19.68
N ALA A 60 -15.49 2.06 20.35
CA ALA A 60 -14.99 2.52 21.65
C ALA A 60 -13.45 2.71 21.68
N GLY A 61 -12.85 3.02 20.53
CA GLY A 61 -11.44 3.35 20.36
C GLY A 61 -11.29 4.61 19.49
N LYS A 62 -10.07 4.87 19.02
CA LYS A 62 -9.79 5.98 18.10
C LYS A 62 -9.86 5.48 16.66
N VAL A 63 -10.58 6.21 15.80
CA VAL A 63 -10.73 5.88 14.37
C VAL A 63 -10.12 6.97 13.50
N GLY A 64 -9.20 6.58 12.62
CA GLY A 64 -8.59 7.44 11.60
C GLY A 64 -9.13 7.09 10.21
N ILE A 65 -9.54 8.10 9.46
CA ILE A 65 -10.19 7.97 8.16
C ILE A 65 -9.52 8.96 7.21
N CYS A 66 -9.15 8.51 6.02
CA CYS A 66 -8.89 9.39 4.89
C CYS A 66 -9.38 8.73 3.61
N ALA A 67 -10.26 9.40 2.87
CA ALA A 67 -10.76 8.96 1.58
C ALA A 67 -10.62 10.06 0.54
N VAL A 68 -10.13 9.71 -0.64
CA VAL A 68 -9.96 10.61 -1.78
C VAL A 68 -10.69 10.03 -2.98
N HIS A 69 -11.65 10.77 -3.51
CA HIS A 69 -12.25 10.47 -4.81
C HIS A 69 -11.27 10.86 -5.92
N LEU A 70 -10.77 9.89 -6.66
CA LEU A 70 -9.55 10.04 -7.47
C LEU A 70 -9.75 10.95 -8.68
N GLU A 71 -10.96 10.96 -9.25
CA GLU A 71 -11.30 11.73 -10.45
C GLU A 71 -11.54 13.20 -10.13
N SER A 72 -12.11 13.52 -8.97
CA SER A 72 -12.43 14.90 -8.60
C SER A 72 -11.45 15.52 -7.59
N GLY A 73 -10.57 14.72 -6.97
CA GLY A 73 -9.68 15.15 -5.89
C GLY A 73 -10.39 15.51 -4.58
N ARG A 74 -11.70 15.22 -4.45
CA ARG A 74 -12.48 15.53 -3.25
C ARG A 74 -12.01 14.60 -2.12
N THR A 75 -11.74 15.18 -0.95
CA THR A 75 -11.14 14.46 0.19
C THR A 75 -12.02 14.55 1.42
N ILE A 76 -12.25 13.41 2.08
CA ILE A 76 -12.90 13.29 3.39
C ILE A 76 -11.85 12.78 4.37
N THR A 77 -11.71 13.42 5.53
CA THR A 77 -10.71 13.05 6.53
C THR A 77 -11.26 13.19 7.95
N GLN A 78 -10.88 12.27 8.84
CA GLN A 78 -11.13 12.33 10.27
C GLN A 78 -9.89 11.78 10.98
N ASN A 79 -9.30 12.54 11.90
CA ASN A 79 -8.03 12.15 12.55
C ASN A 79 -6.93 11.80 11.52
N GLY A 80 -6.96 12.42 10.33
CA GLY A 80 -6.16 12.02 9.17
C GLY A 80 -4.65 12.21 9.32
N LYS A 81 -4.23 13.02 10.29
CA LYS A 81 -2.82 13.31 10.63
C LYS A 81 -2.35 12.57 11.88
N ASP A 82 -3.23 11.84 12.55
CA ASP A 82 -2.85 11.07 13.72
C ASP A 82 -2.17 9.77 13.32
N HIS A 83 -1.22 9.31 14.13
CA HIS A 83 -0.51 8.06 13.89
C HIS A 83 -1.25 6.83 14.42
N PHE A 84 -1.38 5.83 13.55
CA PHE A 84 -1.95 4.52 13.87
C PHE A 84 -0.95 3.42 13.53
N PRO A 85 -0.80 2.38 14.39
CA PRO A 85 -0.03 1.21 14.02
C PRO A 85 -0.57 0.61 12.73
N MET A 86 0.30 0.38 11.75
CA MET A 86 -0.15 -0.17 10.47
C MET A 86 -0.52 -1.65 10.59
N ALA A 87 0.15 -2.37 11.50
CA ALA A 87 0.17 -3.82 11.46
C ALA A 87 0.46 -4.28 10.01
N SER A 88 -0.28 -5.26 9.49
CA SER A 88 -0.10 -5.77 8.13
C SER A 88 -0.43 -4.81 6.98
N SER A 89 -0.98 -3.61 7.20
CA SER A 89 -1.21 -2.66 6.09
C SER A 89 0.09 -2.04 5.56
N TYR A 90 1.18 -2.05 6.36
CA TYR A 90 2.53 -1.65 5.91
C TYR A 90 3.08 -2.50 4.74
N LYS A 91 2.49 -3.66 4.45
CA LYS A 91 2.88 -4.56 3.37
C LYS A 91 2.70 -3.90 2.01
N VAL A 92 1.82 -2.89 1.90
CA VAL A 92 1.68 -2.04 0.70
C VAL A 92 2.97 -1.25 0.44
N ALA A 93 3.57 -0.65 1.48
CA ALA A 93 4.83 0.09 1.35
C ALA A 93 6.01 -0.84 1.06
N ILE A 94 6.06 -2.01 1.70
CA ILE A 94 7.07 -3.05 1.44
C ILE A 94 6.99 -3.52 -0.01
N ALA A 95 5.79 -3.87 -0.50
CA ALA A 95 5.54 -4.28 -1.87
C ALA A 95 5.95 -3.20 -2.88
N THR A 96 5.60 -1.94 -2.61
CA THR A 96 5.96 -0.79 -3.47
C THR A 96 7.47 -0.68 -3.64
N GLN A 97 8.24 -0.77 -2.55
CA GLN A 97 9.70 -0.70 -2.62
C GLN A 97 10.32 -1.96 -3.25
N LEU A 98 9.79 -3.16 -2.96
CA LEU A 98 10.25 -4.39 -3.61
C LEU A 98 10.05 -4.31 -5.13
N LEU A 99 8.88 -3.85 -5.58
CA LEU A 99 8.58 -3.68 -7.00
C LEU A 99 9.39 -2.56 -7.65
N THR A 100 9.76 -1.52 -6.91
CA THR A 100 10.74 -0.53 -7.40
C THR A 100 12.07 -1.20 -7.73
N ARG A 101 12.52 -2.16 -6.90
CA ARG A 101 13.76 -2.92 -7.15
C ARG A 101 13.60 -3.91 -8.30
N VAL A 102 12.40 -4.45 -8.51
CA VAL A 102 12.08 -5.23 -9.71
C VAL A 102 12.20 -4.37 -10.95
N ASP A 103 11.63 -3.17 -10.92
CA ASP A 103 11.65 -2.25 -12.04
C ASP A 103 13.06 -1.77 -12.40
N SER A 104 13.94 -1.62 -11.41
CA SER A 104 15.36 -1.29 -11.62
C SER A 104 16.22 -2.50 -12.01
N GLY A 105 15.67 -3.72 -12.03
CA GLY A 105 16.41 -4.96 -12.32
C GLY A 105 17.31 -5.42 -11.18
N SER A 106 17.20 -4.84 -9.98
CA SER A 106 17.98 -5.22 -8.80
C SER A 106 17.45 -6.50 -8.13
N VAL A 107 16.22 -6.89 -8.45
CA VAL A 107 15.53 -8.12 -8.06
C VAL A 107 14.73 -8.57 -9.29
N THR A 108 14.54 -9.87 -9.51
CA THR A 108 13.59 -10.36 -10.54
C THR A 108 12.44 -11.08 -9.87
N LEU A 109 11.27 -11.11 -10.52
CA LEU A 109 10.09 -11.78 -9.97
C LEU A 109 10.24 -13.31 -9.94
N ASP A 110 10.99 -13.87 -10.88
CA ASP A 110 11.17 -15.30 -11.07
C ASP A 110 12.38 -15.87 -10.30
N GLN A 111 13.21 -15.02 -9.69
CA GLN A 111 14.31 -15.53 -8.85
C GLN A 111 13.73 -16.37 -7.70
N LEU A 112 14.31 -17.54 -7.52
CA LEU A 112 13.95 -18.45 -6.43
C LEU A 112 14.70 -18.04 -5.16
N VAL A 113 13.95 -17.95 -4.07
CA VAL A 113 14.45 -17.64 -2.73
C VAL A 113 14.31 -18.90 -1.88
N PRO A 114 15.42 -19.50 -1.43
CA PRO A 114 15.39 -20.60 -0.49
C PRO A 114 14.71 -20.17 0.82
N ILE A 115 13.78 -20.98 1.30
CA ILE A 115 13.07 -20.77 2.56
C ILE A 115 13.74 -21.65 3.62
N THR A 116 14.36 -21.00 4.60
CA THR A 116 15.09 -21.68 5.67
C THR A 116 14.25 -21.74 6.94
N LYS A 117 14.67 -22.56 7.91
CA LYS A 117 14.02 -22.61 9.23
C LYS A 117 13.99 -21.25 9.93
N THR A 118 15.01 -20.42 9.70
CA THR A 118 15.06 -19.05 10.21
C THR A 118 14.12 -18.10 9.47
N ASP A 119 13.50 -18.48 8.37
CA ASP A 119 12.51 -17.60 7.72
C ASP A 119 11.08 -17.82 8.25
N PHE A 120 10.84 -18.80 9.13
CA PHE A 120 9.52 -19.00 9.72
C PHE A 120 9.28 -18.02 10.87
N HIS A 121 8.15 -17.32 10.78
CA HIS A 121 7.73 -16.27 11.69
C HIS A 121 6.37 -16.63 12.34
N PRO A 122 6.11 -16.14 13.56
CA PRO A 122 4.84 -16.33 14.25
C PRO A 122 3.71 -15.49 13.62
N GLY A 123 2.46 -15.81 13.98
CA GLY A 123 1.28 -15.09 13.55
C GLY A 123 0.64 -15.69 12.30
N SER A 124 0.19 -14.84 11.38
CA SER A 124 -0.56 -15.26 10.18
C SER A 124 0.36 -15.74 9.06
N GLY A 125 -0.04 -16.80 8.39
CA GLY A 125 0.61 -17.24 7.16
C GLY A 125 0.54 -18.75 6.96
N MET A 126 0.60 -19.16 5.70
CA MET A 126 0.62 -20.57 5.34
C MET A 126 2.03 -21.18 5.47
N LEU A 127 3.09 -20.38 5.30
CA LEU A 127 4.44 -20.90 5.22
C LEU A 127 4.87 -21.62 6.50
N SER A 128 4.71 -20.94 7.64
CA SER A 128 5.04 -21.52 8.95
C SER A 128 4.14 -22.71 9.27
N GLU A 129 2.85 -22.63 8.96
CA GLU A 129 1.89 -23.70 9.28
C GLU A 129 2.13 -24.99 8.49
N ARG A 130 2.45 -24.88 7.18
CA ARG A 130 2.52 -26.04 6.29
C ARG A 130 3.91 -26.61 6.12
N PHE A 131 4.95 -25.80 6.28
CA PHE A 131 6.31 -26.18 5.90
C PHE A 131 7.31 -26.14 7.07
N ASN A 132 6.88 -25.78 8.28
CA ASN A 132 7.73 -25.87 9.47
C ASN A 132 7.72 -27.29 10.08
N TRP A 133 8.24 -28.29 9.36
CA TRP A 133 8.19 -29.68 9.83
C TRP A 133 9.14 -29.96 11.01
N PRO A 134 8.67 -30.60 12.10
CA PRO A 134 9.54 -30.97 13.20
C PRO A 134 10.63 -31.93 12.71
N ASN A 135 11.89 -31.63 13.03
CA ASN A 135 13.12 -32.38 12.67
C ASN A 135 13.68 -32.20 11.25
N SER A 136 13.15 -31.28 10.44
CA SER A 136 13.82 -30.85 9.19
C SER A 136 14.92 -29.82 9.51
N THR A 137 16.11 -29.95 8.92
CA THR A 137 17.18 -28.93 9.03
C THR A 137 16.99 -27.80 8.02
N ASN A 138 16.37 -28.08 6.88
CA ASN A 138 15.90 -27.14 5.85
C ASN A 138 14.59 -27.62 5.24
N SER A 139 13.77 -26.68 4.74
CA SER A 139 12.46 -27.02 4.18
C SER A 139 12.51 -27.53 2.73
N ASP A 140 13.69 -27.60 2.10
CA ASP A 140 13.91 -27.80 0.65
C ASP A 140 13.00 -26.95 -0.28
N LEU A 141 12.31 -25.97 0.30
CA LEU A 141 11.34 -25.11 -0.36
C LEU A 141 12.09 -23.90 -0.89
N SER A 142 11.89 -23.60 -2.17
CA SER A 142 12.24 -22.30 -2.74
C SER A 142 11.01 -21.72 -3.39
N LEU A 143 10.76 -20.44 -3.13
CA LEU A 143 9.64 -19.72 -3.72
C LEU A 143 10.15 -18.56 -4.56
N SER A 144 9.46 -18.30 -5.67
CA SER A 144 9.76 -17.12 -6.47
C SER A 144 9.42 -15.85 -5.67
N VAL A 145 10.08 -14.73 -5.99
CA VAL A 145 9.73 -13.42 -5.41
C VAL A 145 8.27 -13.07 -5.68
N ARG A 146 7.76 -13.44 -6.87
CA ARG A 146 6.33 -13.33 -7.18
C ARG A 146 5.46 -14.09 -6.18
N SER A 147 5.77 -15.35 -5.90
CA SER A 147 5.02 -16.18 -4.95
C SER A 147 5.09 -15.63 -3.53
N LEU A 148 6.22 -15.08 -3.11
CA LEU A 148 6.35 -14.43 -1.80
C LEU A 148 5.53 -13.15 -1.71
N LEU A 149 5.53 -12.33 -2.77
CA LEU A 149 4.72 -11.12 -2.86
C LEU A 149 3.22 -11.42 -2.83
N GLU A 150 2.79 -12.47 -3.55
CA GLU A 150 1.44 -13.05 -3.49
C GLU A 150 1.06 -13.40 -2.06
N LEU A 151 1.83 -14.28 -1.40
CA LEU A 151 1.54 -14.71 -0.03
C LEU A 151 1.49 -13.53 0.97
N MET A 152 2.39 -12.55 0.81
CA MET A 152 2.46 -11.36 1.66
C MET A 152 1.18 -10.50 1.56
N LEU A 153 0.65 -10.31 0.36
CA LEU A 153 -0.49 -9.41 0.14
C LEU A 153 -1.85 -10.14 0.18
N LEU A 154 -1.93 -11.34 -0.38
CA LEU A 154 -3.15 -12.13 -0.54
C LEU A 154 -3.70 -12.62 0.82
N ILE A 155 -2.84 -13.31 1.58
CA ILE A 155 -3.20 -13.97 2.85
C ILE A 155 -2.45 -13.38 4.06
N SER A 156 -1.68 -12.32 3.84
CA SER A 156 -0.94 -11.63 4.91
C SER A 156 0.11 -12.52 5.59
N ASP A 157 0.81 -13.39 4.86
CA ASP A 157 1.84 -14.28 5.41
C ASP A 157 3.03 -13.50 5.98
N ASN A 158 3.34 -13.70 7.26
CA ASN A 158 4.37 -12.96 8.00
C ASN A 158 5.79 -13.39 7.62
N SER A 159 6.00 -14.68 7.34
CA SER A 159 7.29 -15.20 6.87
C SER A 159 7.62 -14.63 5.50
N ALA A 160 6.65 -14.64 4.59
CA ALA A 160 6.78 -14.02 3.27
C ALA A 160 7.01 -12.50 3.38
N THR A 161 6.40 -11.85 4.37
CA THR A 161 6.57 -10.41 4.62
C THR A 161 8.03 -10.07 4.95
N ASP A 162 8.64 -10.78 5.89
CA ASP A 162 10.01 -10.47 6.33
C ASP A 162 11.06 -10.85 5.27
N ILE A 163 10.80 -11.90 4.48
CA ILE A 163 11.60 -12.17 3.28
C ILE A 163 11.45 -11.04 2.26
N CYS A 164 10.22 -10.59 1.97
CA CYS A 164 9.99 -9.47 1.04
C CYS A 164 10.62 -8.17 1.54
N LEU A 165 10.59 -7.91 2.84
CA LEU A 165 11.24 -6.75 3.47
C LEU A 165 12.76 -6.82 3.29
N ARG A 166 13.38 -8.00 3.50
CA ARG A 166 14.81 -8.22 3.24
C ARG A 166 15.15 -7.94 1.77
N LEU A 167 14.36 -8.49 0.84
CA LEU A 167 14.53 -8.27 -0.61
C LEU A 167 14.30 -6.81 -1.02
N ALA A 168 13.43 -6.09 -0.32
CA ALA A 168 13.19 -4.65 -0.50
C ALA A 168 14.39 -3.78 -0.07
N GLY A 169 15.38 -4.35 0.62
CA GLY A 169 16.53 -3.66 1.21
C GLY A 169 16.33 -3.25 2.67
N GLY A 170 15.35 -3.84 3.35
CA GLY A 170 15.04 -3.59 4.76
C GLY A 170 14.25 -2.30 5.02
N PRO A 171 13.92 -2.03 6.29
CA PRO A 171 13.08 -0.89 6.70
C PRO A 171 13.58 0.47 6.18
N ALA A 172 14.89 0.71 6.22
CA ALA A 172 15.48 1.97 5.76
C ALA A 172 15.23 2.23 4.27
N ALA A 173 15.31 1.19 3.42
CA ALA A 173 15.04 1.31 1.99
C ALA A 173 13.54 1.58 1.71
N VAL A 174 12.64 0.98 2.50
CA VAL A 174 11.20 1.25 2.42
C VAL A 174 10.92 2.71 2.79
N ASN A 175 11.46 3.21 3.90
CA ASN A 175 11.28 4.61 4.30
C ASN A 175 11.88 5.60 3.29
N ALA A 176 13.05 5.28 2.73
CA ALA A 176 13.64 6.08 1.66
C ALA A 176 12.77 6.12 0.40
N CYS A 177 12.09 5.02 0.07
CA CYS A 177 11.10 4.95 -0.99
C CYS A 177 9.92 5.89 -0.71
N MET A 178 9.32 5.79 0.48
CA MET A 178 8.18 6.63 0.87
C MET A 178 8.53 8.12 0.80
N LYS A 179 9.71 8.49 1.32
CA LYS A 179 10.24 9.86 1.22
C LYS A 179 10.41 10.32 -0.23
N ARG A 180 10.97 9.49 -1.11
CA ARG A 180 11.12 9.80 -2.55
C ARG A 180 9.76 10.02 -3.23
N LEU A 181 8.74 9.28 -2.79
CA LEU A 181 7.38 9.41 -3.30
C LEU A 181 6.62 10.62 -2.71
N GLY A 182 7.20 11.32 -1.73
CA GLY A 182 6.54 12.41 -0.99
C GLY A 182 5.44 11.92 -0.05
N VAL A 183 5.55 10.68 0.44
CA VAL A 183 4.63 10.09 1.42
C VAL A 183 5.23 10.30 2.81
N ASP A 184 4.95 11.45 3.40
CA ASP A 184 5.33 11.79 4.77
C ASP A 184 4.27 11.29 5.76
N GLY A 185 4.68 10.78 6.93
CA GLY A 185 3.77 10.28 7.96
C GLY A 185 3.54 8.76 7.95
N LEU A 186 4.25 8.01 7.09
CA LEU A 186 4.28 6.54 7.08
C LEU A 186 5.72 6.06 7.28
N GLN A 187 5.93 5.18 8.25
CA GLN A 187 7.26 4.58 8.49
C GLN A 187 7.19 3.08 8.79
N VAL A 188 8.12 2.33 8.21
CA VAL A 188 8.41 0.92 8.51
C VAL A 188 9.75 0.88 9.24
N ASN A 189 9.78 0.32 10.44
CA ASN A 189 10.93 0.35 11.34
C ASN A 189 11.37 -1.04 11.78
N ARG A 190 10.45 -2.00 11.88
CA ARG A 190 10.71 -3.36 12.34
C ARG A 190 10.24 -4.41 11.32
N PRO A 191 10.94 -5.56 11.22
CA PRO A 191 10.35 -6.76 10.63
C PRO A 191 9.14 -7.23 11.48
N THR A 192 8.27 -8.00 10.84
CA THR A 192 7.02 -8.54 11.39
C THR A 192 7.26 -9.29 12.69
N ALA A 193 8.31 -10.12 12.76
CA ALA A 193 8.66 -10.87 13.98
C ALA A 193 8.78 -9.96 15.21
N TRP A 194 9.56 -8.88 15.10
CA TRP A 194 9.79 -7.96 16.20
C TRP A 194 8.60 -7.07 16.48
N LEU A 195 7.89 -6.66 15.43
CA LEU A 195 6.63 -5.93 15.58
C LEU A 195 5.63 -6.76 16.42
N ILE A 196 5.52 -8.06 16.17
CA ILE A 196 4.68 -8.97 16.96
C ILE A 196 5.24 -9.12 18.37
N ALA A 197 6.55 -9.40 18.51
CA ALA A 197 7.20 -9.57 19.80
C ALA A 197 6.96 -8.38 20.74
N ASP A 198 7.17 -7.16 20.25
CA ASP A 198 6.93 -5.91 21.00
C ASP A 198 5.46 -5.79 21.41
N CYS A 199 4.53 -6.11 20.51
CA CYS A 199 3.10 -6.04 20.81
C CYS A 199 2.69 -7.04 21.91
N VAL A 200 3.20 -8.27 21.86
CA VAL A 200 2.84 -9.31 22.84
C VAL A 200 3.73 -9.33 24.08
N GLY A 201 4.71 -8.44 24.19
CA GLY A 201 5.60 -8.35 25.35
C GLY A 201 6.68 -9.43 25.42
N ILE A 202 7.16 -9.90 24.27
CA ILE A 202 8.33 -10.78 24.17
C ILE A 202 9.56 -9.89 23.98
N PRO A 203 10.54 -9.90 24.90
CA PRO A 203 11.65 -8.95 24.91
C PRO A 203 12.74 -9.34 23.89
N MET A 204 12.44 -9.18 22.59
CA MET A 204 13.40 -9.41 21.50
C MET A 204 14.30 -8.18 21.28
N ASP A 205 15.60 -8.40 21.06
CA ASP A 205 16.54 -7.35 20.68
C ASP A 205 16.67 -7.28 19.14
N MET A 206 16.37 -6.11 18.57
CA MET A 206 16.49 -5.82 17.13
C MET A 206 17.93 -5.76 16.63
N SER A 207 18.92 -5.62 17.53
CA SER A 207 20.35 -5.67 17.17
C SER A 207 20.83 -7.09 16.86
N GLN A 208 20.06 -8.09 17.26
CA GLN A 208 20.37 -9.50 17.09
C GLN A 208 19.65 -10.06 15.86
N ALA A 209 20.22 -11.10 15.23
CA ALA A 209 19.54 -11.81 14.16
C ALA A 209 18.27 -12.51 14.68
N TRP A 210 17.25 -12.60 13.81
CA TRP A 210 16.04 -13.35 14.10
C TRP A 210 16.37 -14.83 14.42
N SER A 211 15.70 -15.38 15.42
CA SER A 211 15.79 -16.78 15.77
C SER A 211 14.45 -17.25 16.33
N PRO A 212 13.75 -18.18 15.64
CA PRO A 212 12.52 -18.77 16.16
C PRO A 212 12.73 -19.41 17.54
N ALA A 213 13.85 -20.13 17.72
CA ALA A 213 14.17 -20.76 19.01
C ALA A 213 14.34 -19.73 20.14
N ARG A 214 14.94 -18.56 19.84
CA ARG A 214 15.04 -17.47 20.83
C ARG A 214 13.66 -16.90 21.14
N TYR A 215 12.85 -16.62 20.11
CA TYR A 215 11.47 -16.15 20.29
C TYR A 215 10.67 -17.10 21.20
N ASP A 216 10.73 -18.41 20.92
CA ASP A 216 10.05 -19.45 21.71
C ASP A 216 10.56 -19.49 23.16
N SER A 217 11.88 -19.39 23.36
CA SER A 217 12.48 -19.38 24.70
C SER A 217 12.07 -18.16 25.55
N LEU A 218 11.76 -17.04 24.88
CA LEU A 218 11.35 -15.78 25.50
C LEU A 218 9.83 -15.65 25.59
N ALA A 219 9.06 -16.50 24.91
CA ALA A 219 7.59 -16.46 24.92
C ALA A 219 6.99 -16.56 26.34
N LYS A 220 7.70 -17.23 27.26
CA LYS A 220 7.35 -17.31 28.69
C LYS A 220 7.23 -15.95 29.39
N PHE A 221 7.83 -14.89 28.86
CA PHE A 221 7.72 -13.54 29.40
C PHE A 221 6.41 -12.84 28.98
N SER A 222 5.70 -13.37 27.97
CA SER A 222 4.38 -12.87 27.55
C SER A 222 3.26 -13.42 28.45
N THR A 223 3.17 -12.88 29.66
CA THR A 223 2.04 -13.11 30.58
C THR A 223 0.83 -12.21 30.24
N PRO A 224 -0.38 -12.50 30.73
CA PRO A 224 -1.53 -11.60 30.55
C PRO A 224 -1.26 -10.15 31.00
N THR A 225 -0.62 -9.96 32.15
CA THR A 225 -0.29 -8.63 32.71
C THR A 225 0.71 -7.88 31.84
N THR A 226 1.81 -8.53 31.47
CA THR A 226 2.82 -7.91 30.58
C THR A 226 2.24 -7.60 29.21
N ARG A 227 1.34 -8.44 28.69
CA ARG A 227 0.72 -8.25 27.38
C ARG A 227 -0.20 -7.03 27.34
N GLU A 228 -1.00 -6.81 28.39
CA GLU A 228 -1.82 -5.60 28.50
C GLU A 228 -0.95 -4.34 28.51
N ALA A 229 0.13 -4.34 29.29
CA ALA A 229 1.08 -3.22 29.32
C ALA A 229 1.76 -3.02 27.95
N SER A 230 2.15 -4.11 27.29
CA SER A 230 2.76 -4.08 25.95
C SER A 230 1.81 -3.58 24.87
N TYR A 231 0.51 -3.90 24.93
CA TYR A 231 -0.47 -3.32 24.02
C TYR A 231 -0.53 -1.80 24.16
N VAL A 232 -0.58 -1.28 25.38
CA VAL A 232 -0.59 0.16 25.64
C VAL A 232 0.70 0.83 25.15
N ALA A 233 1.86 0.22 25.42
CA ALA A 233 3.14 0.73 24.94
C ALA A 233 3.21 0.74 23.41
N PHE A 234 2.78 -0.36 22.78
CA PHE A 234 2.79 -0.54 21.32
C PHE A 234 1.93 0.50 20.59
N GLU A 235 0.76 0.86 21.12
CA GLU A 235 -0.13 1.83 20.46
C GLU A 235 0.35 3.29 20.54
N ASN A 236 1.27 3.58 21.46
CA ASN A 236 1.92 4.87 21.64
C ASN A 236 3.30 4.96 20.98
N ASP A 237 3.85 3.82 20.55
CA ASP A 237 5.08 3.77 19.78
C ASP A 237 4.83 4.30 18.36
N LEU A 238 5.60 5.30 17.94
CA LEU A 238 5.47 5.87 16.60
C LEU A 238 6.04 4.94 15.53
N ARG A 239 6.90 3.98 15.87
CA ARG A 239 7.47 3.03 14.92
C ARG A 239 6.38 2.18 14.27
N ASP A 240 6.52 1.91 12.97
CA ASP A 240 5.58 1.07 12.18
C ASP A 240 4.15 1.64 12.11
N THR A 241 4.04 2.97 12.16
CA THR A 241 2.77 3.68 12.05
C THR A 241 2.61 4.41 10.73
N SER A 242 1.35 4.67 10.36
CA SER A 242 0.97 5.59 9.30
C SER A 242 -0.09 6.54 9.82
N THR A 243 -0.11 7.75 9.26
CA THR A 243 -1.33 8.56 9.25
C THR A 243 -2.29 8.03 8.18
N PRO A 244 -3.63 8.17 8.34
CA PRO A 244 -4.58 7.85 7.28
C PRO A 244 -4.29 8.61 5.97
N GLU A 245 -3.92 9.88 6.06
CA GLU A 245 -3.57 10.71 4.89
C GLU A 245 -2.36 10.16 4.14
N ALA A 246 -1.30 9.74 4.85
CA ALA A 246 -0.09 9.20 4.23
C ALA A 246 -0.36 7.87 3.50
N MET A 247 -1.12 6.96 4.12
CA MET A 247 -1.46 5.69 3.49
C MET A 247 -2.38 5.88 2.27
N THR A 248 -3.39 6.74 2.38
CA THR A 248 -4.27 7.07 1.24
C THR A 248 -3.50 7.77 0.11
N LEU A 249 -2.50 8.60 0.43
CA LEU A 249 -1.61 9.20 -0.57
C LEU A 249 -0.76 8.15 -1.30
N LEU A 250 -0.21 7.16 -0.59
CA LEU A 250 0.51 6.04 -1.21
C LEU A 250 -0.39 5.27 -2.18
N LEU A 251 -1.61 4.93 -1.76
CA LEU A 251 -2.61 4.25 -2.59
C LEU A 251 -2.98 5.08 -3.82
N THR A 252 -3.22 6.38 -3.64
CA THR A 252 -3.52 7.32 -4.71
C THR A 252 -2.39 7.35 -5.74
N LYS A 253 -1.14 7.45 -5.30
CA LYS A 253 0.03 7.45 -6.18
C LYS A 253 0.21 6.12 -6.90
N LEU A 254 0.04 4.99 -6.21
CA LEU A 254 0.06 3.65 -6.81
C LEU A 254 -0.97 3.54 -7.94
N TYR A 255 -2.17 4.08 -7.74
CA TYR A 255 -3.25 3.99 -8.71
C TYR A 255 -3.16 4.99 -9.87
N THR A 256 -2.72 6.22 -9.61
CA THR A 256 -2.83 7.33 -10.58
C THR A 256 -1.51 7.75 -11.21
N GLN A 257 -0.37 7.46 -10.57
CA GLN A 257 0.94 7.95 -11.00
C GLN A 257 1.84 6.81 -11.50
N PRO A 258 2.81 7.08 -12.41
CA PRO A 258 3.75 6.08 -12.90
C PRO A 258 4.91 5.86 -11.91
N ILE A 259 4.59 5.59 -10.64
CA ILE A 259 5.61 5.33 -9.60
C ILE A 259 6.24 3.94 -9.69
N LEU A 260 5.59 3.04 -10.45
CA LEU A 260 6.06 1.71 -10.85
C LEU A 260 5.85 1.55 -12.36
N LYS A 261 6.61 0.66 -13.00
CA LYS A 261 6.37 0.25 -14.39
C LYS A 261 4.98 -0.41 -14.50
N PRO A 262 4.34 -0.36 -15.68
CA PRO A 262 2.99 -0.89 -15.87
C PRO A 262 2.78 -2.32 -15.35
N ALA A 263 3.70 -3.24 -15.66
CA ALA A 263 3.60 -4.64 -15.21
C ALA A 263 3.64 -4.79 -13.68
N SER A 264 4.52 -4.04 -13.01
CA SER A 264 4.65 -4.03 -11.55
C SER A 264 3.43 -3.41 -10.87
N LYS A 265 2.92 -2.31 -11.42
CA LYS A 265 1.66 -1.68 -10.96
C LYS A 265 0.47 -2.64 -11.11
N THR A 266 0.32 -3.28 -12.28
CA THR A 266 -0.74 -4.27 -12.50
C THR A 266 -0.64 -5.41 -11.51
N LEU A 267 0.57 -5.91 -11.22
CA LEU A 267 0.77 -7.00 -10.28
C LEU A 267 0.32 -6.66 -8.85
N ILE A 268 0.78 -5.53 -8.28
CA ILE A 268 0.39 -5.19 -6.90
C ILE A 268 -1.11 -4.95 -6.76
N LEU A 269 -1.72 -4.26 -7.73
CA LEU A 269 -3.15 -3.98 -7.72
C LEU A 269 -3.96 -5.27 -7.87
N ASP A 270 -3.57 -6.17 -8.78
CA ASP A 270 -4.23 -7.47 -8.95
C ASP A 270 -4.19 -8.33 -7.67
N ILE A 271 -3.04 -8.41 -6.98
CA ILE A 271 -2.95 -9.17 -5.73
C ILE A 271 -3.82 -8.50 -4.65
N MET A 272 -3.82 -7.17 -4.54
CA MET A 272 -4.68 -6.43 -3.60
C MET A 272 -6.17 -6.63 -3.88
N LYS A 273 -6.57 -6.74 -5.15
CA LYS A 273 -7.95 -7.08 -5.56
C LYS A 273 -8.35 -8.46 -5.05
N ARG A 274 -7.45 -9.43 -5.14
CA ARG A 274 -7.66 -10.82 -4.72
C ARG A 274 -7.50 -11.07 -3.22
N CYS A 275 -7.03 -10.09 -2.45
CA CYS A 275 -6.84 -10.18 -1.00
C CYS A 275 -8.02 -10.89 -0.30
N GLU A 276 -7.70 -11.95 0.46
CA GLU A 276 -8.67 -12.86 1.08
C GLU A 276 -8.98 -12.49 2.53
N THR A 277 -8.16 -11.63 3.14
CA THR A 277 -8.31 -11.22 4.54
C THR A 277 -9.33 -10.10 4.71
N GLY A 278 -10.00 -10.06 5.87
CA GLY A 278 -10.85 -8.92 6.28
C GLY A 278 -12.08 -8.68 5.40
N LEU A 279 -12.73 -9.77 4.94
CA LEU A 279 -13.97 -9.67 4.15
C LEU A 279 -15.09 -8.87 4.85
N ALA A 280 -15.05 -8.79 6.19
CA ALA A 280 -15.96 -8.00 7.01
C ALA A 280 -15.55 -6.51 7.20
N ARG A 281 -14.52 -6.02 6.49
CA ARG A 281 -13.98 -4.65 6.62
C ARG A 281 -14.40 -3.75 5.47
N LEU A 282 -13.50 -3.20 4.64
CA LEU A 282 -13.90 -2.28 3.56
C LEU A 282 -15.00 -2.91 2.68
N LYS A 283 -14.88 -4.21 2.38
CA LYS A 283 -15.85 -4.98 1.60
C LYS A 283 -17.17 -5.26 2.34
N GLY A 284 -17.17 -5.26 3.67
CA GLY A 284 -18.18 -5.92 4.50
C GLY A 284 -19.60 -5.36 4.41
N ALA A 285 -19.75 -4.08 4.07
CA ALA A 285 -21.06 -3.42 3.94
C ALA A 285 -21.33 -2.85 2.53
N LEU A 286 -20.41 -3.09 1.59
CA LEU A 286 -20.57 -2.66 0.20
C LEU A 286 -21.53 -3.60 -0.55
N PRO A 287 -22.12 -3.14 -1.67
CA PRO A 287 -22.86 -4.03 -2.56
C PRO A 287 -22.02 -5.26 -2.96
N PRO A 288 -22.65 -6.43 -3.18
CA PRO A 288 -21.97 -7.57 -3.75
C PRO A 288 -21.22 -7.19 -5.03
N ASP A 289 -20.10 -7.85 -5.27
CA ASP A 289 -19.24 -7.67 -6.46
C ASP A 289 -18.60 -6.28 -6.62
N THR A 290 -18.74 -5.36 -5.65
CA THR A 290 -17.95 -4.12 -5.63
C THR A 290 -16.46 -4.46 -5.61
N GLU A 291 -15.73 -3.99 -6.61
CA GLU A 291 -14.29 -4.21 -6.70
C GLU A 291 -13.56 -3.38 -5.65
N VAL A 292 -12.78 -4.06 -4.82
CA VAL A 292 -12.00 -3.46 -3.75
C VAL A 292 -10.58 -4.03 -3.77
N LEU A 293 -9.61 -3.18 -4.12
CA LEU A 293 -8.18 -3.50 -4.11
C LEU A 293 -7.62 -3.09 -2.75
N HIS A 294 -7.48 -4.02 -1.81
CA HIS A 294 -7.21 -3.67 -0.41
C HIS A 294 -6.14 -4.52 0.29
N LYS A 295 -5.70 -4.01 1.44
CA LYS A 295 -4.86 -4.72 2.38
C LYS A 295 -5.25 -4.40 3.82
N THR A 296 -5.45 -5.47 4.59
CA THR A 296 -5.79 -5.40 6.01
C THR A 296 -4.57 -5.26 6.91
N GLY A 297 -4.80 -4.72 8.12
CA GLY A 297 -3.89 -4.78 9.26
C GLY A 297 -4.61 -5.22 10.53
N THR A 298 -4.00 -6.09 11.32
CA THR A 298 -4.51 -6.46 12.66
C THR A 298 -3.35 -6.76 13.57
N ILE A 299 -3.33 -6.11 14.73
CA ILE A 299 -2.44 -6.47 15.82
C ILE A 299 -2.96 -5.93 17.15
N GLY A 300 -3.02 -6.78 18.17
CA GLY A 300 -3.53 -6.42 19.50
C GLY A 300 -4.90 -5.72 19.42
N LEU A 301 -4.94 -4.48 19.91
CA LEU A 301 -6.13 -3.64 19.97
C LEU A 301 -6.38 -2.82 18.68
N THR A 302 -5.54 -3.00 17.66
CA THR A 302 -5.59 -2.29 16.38
C THR A 302 -6.15 -3.16 15.25
N ALA A 303 -7.02 -2.58 14.42
CA ALA A 303 -7.49 -3.14 13.16
C ALA A 303 -7.53 -2.05 12.09
N SER A 304 -7.19 -2.39 10.85
CA SER A 304 -7.23 -1.47 9.73
C SER A 304 -7.56 -2.20 8.43
N ASP A 305 -8.03 -1.43 7.46
CA ASP A 305 -8.13 -1.87 6.08
C ASP A 305 -8.01 -0.65 5.17
N VAL A 306 -7.20 -0.80 4.13
CA VAL A 306 -6.76 0.31 3.26
C VAL A 306 -6.76 -0.17 1.82
N GLY A 307 -7.22 0.66 0.88
CA GLY A 307 -7.39 0.21 -0.49
C GLY A 307 -8.01 1.23 -1.43
N ILE A 308 -8.41 0.74 -2.59
CA ILE A 308 -9.11 1.49 -3.63
C ILE A 308 -10.43 0.78 -3.90
N ILE A 309 -11.51 1.54 -3.97
CA ILE A 309 -12.86 1.04 -4.26
C ILE A 309 -13.29 1.59 -5.61
N THR A 310 -13.79 0.73 -6.49
CA THR A 310 -14.36 1.11 -7.78
C THR A 310 -15.86 1.39 -7.59
N LEU A 311 -16.31 2.61 -7.93
CA LEU A 311 -17.71 3.01 -7.88
C LEU A 311 -18.45 2.56 -9.16
N PRO A 312 -19.76 2.27 -9.10
CA PRO A 312 -20.55 1.85 -10.25
C PRO A 312 -20.93 3.01 -11.16
N GLY A 313 -21.28 2.71 -12.41
CA GLY A 313 -21.37 3.71 -13.46
C GLY A 313 -20.02 4.38 -13.67
N ASP A 314 -19.94 5.46 -14.44
CA ASP A 314 -18.67 6.16 -14.64
C ASP A 314 -18.30 7.07 -13.43
N ALA A 315 -18.71 6.67 -12.21
CA ALA A 315 -18.56 7.45 -10.99
C ALA A 315 -17.14 7.42 -10.43
N GLY A 316 -16.22 6.61 -10.98
CA GLY A 316 -14.81 6.69 -10.64
C GLY A 316 -14.39 5.80 -9.47
N HIS A 317 -13.39 6.24 -8.70
CA HIS A 317 -12.71 5.43 -7.70
C HIS A 317 -12.47 6.22 -6.41
N VAL A 318 -12.42 5.50 -5.29
CA VAL A 318 -12.12 6.06 -3.98
C VAL A 318 -10.91 5.35 -3.39
N ALA A 319 -9.78 6.04 -3.23
CA ALA A 319 -8.70 5.57 -2.38
C ALA A 319 -9.05 5.86 -0.92
N ILE A 320 -8.99 4.86 -0.04
CA ILE A 320 -9.45 4.97 1.34
C ILE A 320 -8.51 4.24 2.30
N SER A 321 -8.30 4.82 3.48
CA SER A 321 -7.68 4.17 4.62
C SER A 321 -8.55 4.35 5.85
N VAL A 322 -8.89 3.24 6.53
CA VAL A 322 -9.58 3.26 7.83
C VAL A 322 -8.74 2.51 8.85
N PHE A 323 -8.36 3.19 9.92
CA PHE A 323 -7.61 2.65 11.05
C PHE A 323 -8.46 2.75 12.32
N VAL A 324 -8.44 1.69 13.13
CA VAL A 324 -9.03 1.64 14.46
C VAL A 324 -7.94 1.22 15.43
N LYS A 325 -7.67 2.02 16.47
CA LYS A 325 -6.75 1.66 17.56
C LYS A 325 -7.38 1.92 18.93
N SER A 326 -6.77 1.37 19.97
CA SER A 326 -7.16 1.49 21.37
C SER A 326 -8.59 1.03 21.63
N SER A 327 -9.04 0.03 20.86
CA SER A 327 -10.36 -0.57 21.01
C SER A 327 -10.24 -1.92 21.69
N LYS A 328 -10.80 -2.00 22.91
CA LYS A 328 -10.98 -3.27 23.66
C LYS A 328 -12.21 -4.06 23.21
N LYS A 329 -12.94 -3.58 22.20
CA LYS A 329 -14.07 -4.31 21.63
C LYS A 329 -13.58 -5.52 20.84
N GLU A 330 -14.47 -6.50 20.70
CA GLU A 330 -14.20 -7.68 19.88
C GLU A 330 -13.82 -7.33 18.45
N GLY A 331 -13.10 -8.24 17.77
CA GLY A 331 -12.69 -8.06 16.38
C GLY A 331 -13.85 -7.66 15.46
N ALA A 332 -14.98 -8.36 15.56
CA ALA A 332 -16.15 -8.12 14.73
C ALA A 332 -16.71 -6.69 14.86
N VAL A 333 -16.62 -6.06 16.04
CA VAL A 333 -17.07 -4.67 16.23
C VAL A 333 -16.12 -3.71 15.53
N ARG A 334 -14.81 -3.91 15.65
CA ARG A 334 -13.80 -3.09 14.96
C ARG A 334 -13.91 -3.22 13.44
N GLU A 335 -14.17 -4.43 12.94
CA GLU A 335 -14.38 -4.69 11.52
C GLU A 335 -15.67 -4.03 11.01
N ARG A 336 -16.77 -4.16 11.77
CA ARG A 336 -18.03 -3.47 11.46
C ARG A 336 -17.87 -1.95 11.41
N THR A 337 -17.12 -1.35 12.34
CA THR A 337 -16.81 0.09 12.29
C THR A 337 -16.14 0.47 10.97
N ILE A 338 -15.16 -0.32 10.52
CA ILE A 338 -14.50 -0.09 9.22
C ILE A 338 -15.51 -0.21 8.07
N ALA A 339 -16.34 -1.25 8.07
CA ALA A 339 -17.32 -1.50 7.02
C ALA A 339 -18.37 -0.38 6.91
N GLU A 340 -18.95 0.06 8.03
CA GLU A 340 -19.98 1.10 8.03
C GLU A 340 -19.41 2.45 7.61
N VAL A 341 -18.22 2.84 8.10
CA VAL A 341 -17.51 4.04 7.63
C VAL A 341 -17.29 4.00 6.12
N THR A 342 -16.83 2.85 5.62
CA THR A 342 -16.56 2.68 4.19
C THR A 342 -17.82 2.81 3.36
N ARG A 343 -18.91 2.19 3.81
CA ARG A 343 -20.20 2.26 3.13
C ARG A 343 -20.74 3.68 3.06
N THR A 344 -20.64 4.43 4.15
CA THR A 344 -21.06 5.84 4.19
C THR A 344 -20.28 6.70 3.19
N ILE A 345 -18.97 6.50 3.08
CA ILE A 345 -18.12 7.22 2.12
C ILE A 345 -18.42 6.81 0.67
N TYR A 346 -18.61 5.51 0.43
CA TYR A 346 -18.98 4.97 -0.87
C TYR A 346 -20.29 5.59 -1.37
N ASP A 347 -21.35 5.57 -0.55
CA ASP A 347 -22.65 6.13 -0.91
C ASP A 347 -22.56 7.64 -1.15
N TYR A 348 -21.76 8.35 -0.33
CA TYR A 348 -21.56 9.78 -0.52
C TYR A 348 -20.99 10.12 -1.90
N PHE A 349 -19.89 9.47 -2.31
CA PHE A 349 -19.29 9.75 -3.61
C PHE A 349 -20.10 9.21 -4.78
N LEU A 350 -20.91 8.17 -4.59
CA LEU A 350 -21.80 7.67 -5.63
C LEU A 350 -22.96 8.63 -5.92
N PHE A 351 -23.51 9.30 -4.91
CA PHE A 351 -24.72 10.12 -5.04
C PHE A 351 -24.49 11.63 -5.15
N GLN A 352 -23.24 12.14 -5.12
CA GLN A 352 -22.92 13.58 -5.04
C GLN A 352 -21.95 14.09 -6.11
#